data_AF-A0A3D8S919-F1
#
_entry.id   AF-A0A3D8S919-F1
#
_cell.length_a   1.000
_cell.length_b   1.000
_cell.length_c   1.000
_cell.angle_alpha   90.00
_cell.angle_beta   90.00
_cell.angle_gamma   90.00
#
_symmetry.space_group_name_H-M   'P 1'
#
loop_
_entity.id
_entity.type
_entity.pdbx_description
1 polymer ?
#
loop_
_entity_poly.entity_id
_entity_poly.type
_entity_poly.pdbx_seq_one_letter_code
_entity_poly.pdbx_strand_id
1 'polypeptide(L)'
;MAWSNLFACKNEDTRHAWGYTFQWTPNHLTKEQMHPLKHSYDVLGEDALNALDRISPPDSNELPRNQRRRPTKEVPDASPPPGRDLYTLLRDHASEDPKLEALWNEVNNVPVWVDWQQIARGQDVFYR
;
A
#
# COMPACT_ATOMS: atom_id res chain seq x y z
N MET A 1 -38.48 -5.61 0.82
CA MET A 1 -38.39 -6.45 2.04
C MET A 1 -37.18 -7.36 1.87
N ALA A 2 -36.03 -7.01 2.42
CA ALA A 2 -34.86 -7.89 2.38
C ALA A 2 -35.16 -9.11 3.25
N TRP A 3 -35.11 -10.32 2.68
CA TRP A 3 -35.27 -11.54 3.46
C TRP A 3 -34.20 -11.61 4.55
N SER A 4 -34.62 -11.82 5.79
CA SER A 4 -33.73 -12.09 6.91
C SER A 4 -32.89 -13.33 6.59
N ASN A 5 -31.58 -13.13 6.52
CA ASN A 5 -30.62 -14.18 6.19
C ASN A 5 -30.75 -15.33 7.20
N LEU A 6 -31.19 -16.51 6.74
CA LEU A 6 -31.48 -17.67 7.61
C LEU A 6 -30.22 -18.23 8.29
N PHE A 7 -29.04 -17.83 7.83
CA PHE A 7 -27.73 -18.17 8.41
C PHE A 7 -27.18 -17.11 9.37
N ALA A 8 -27.93 -16.04 9.63
CA ALA A 8 -27.52 -15.01 10.58
C ALA A 8 -27.66 -15.54 12.02
N CYS A 9 -26.64 -16.22 12.51
CA CYS A 9 -26.51 -16.56 13.94
C CYS A 9 -26.27 -15.27 14.74
N LYS A 10 -27.31 -14.73 15.36
CA LYS A 10 -27.16 -13.64 16.34
C LYS A 10 -26.64 -14.23 17.64
N ASN A 11 -25.37 -14.01 17.90
CA ASN A 11 -24.63 -14.42 19.09
C ASN A 11 -23.94 -13.20 19.74
N GLU A 12 -23.25 -13.40 20.85
CA GLU A 12 -22.54 -12.34 21.58
C GLU A 12 -21.43 -11.67 20.74
N ASP A 13 -20.92 -12.36 19.72
CA ASP A 13 -19.90 -11.85 18.79
C ASP A 13 -20.48 -11.10 17.60
N THR A 14 -21.80 -11.02 17.47
CA THR A 14 -22.43 -10.25 16.40
C THR A 14 -22.22 -8.76 16.65
N ARG A 15 -21.68 -8.05 15.63
CA ARG A 15 -21.46 -6.59 15.66
C ARG A 15 -22.25 -5.93 14.54
N HIS A 16 -22.80 -4.76 14.83
CA HIS A 16 -23.50 -3.92 13.86
C HIS A 16 -22.86 -2.54 13.81
N ALA A 17 -22.28 -2.18 12.66
CA ALA A 17 -21.64 -0.90 12.45
C ALA A 17 -21.82 -0.45 11.00
N TRP A 18 -22.07 0.86 10.80
CA TRP A 18 -22.25 1.48 9.47
C TRP A 18 -23.26 0.77 8.55
N GLY A 19 -24.35 0.23 9.10
CA GLY A 19 -25.38 -0.47 8.33
C GLY A 19 -25.00 -1.89 7.91
N TYR A 20 -23.89 -2.43 8.40
CA TYR A 20 -23.44 -3.79 8.15
C TYR A 20 -23.41 -4.62 9.46
N THR A 21 -23.94 -5.84 9.39
CA THR A 21 -23.88 -6.80 10.49
C THR A 21 -22.84 -7.87 10.15
N PHE A 22 -21.89 -8.11 11.04
CA PHE A 22 -20.86 -9.13 10.85
C PHE A 22 -20.55 -9.89 12.14
N GLN A 23 -19.90 -11.03 11.98
CA GLN A 23 -19.41 -11.86 13.07
C GLN A 23 -18.00 -11.42 13.44
N TRP A 24 -17.81 -11.05 14.71
CA TRP A 24 -16.47 -10.88 15.26
C TRP A 24 -15.82 -12.26 15.38
N THR A 25 -14.61 -12.40 14.85
CA THR A 25 -13.85 -13.65 14.92
C THR A 25 -12.57 -13.44 15.72
N PRO A 26 -11.91 -14.50 16.22
CA PRO A 26 -10.62 -14.36 16.91
C PRO A 26 -9.51 -13.68 16.08
N ASN A 27 -9.66 -13.63 14.75
CA ASN A 27 -8.73 -12.94 13.85
C ASN A 27 -8.98 -11.42 13.78
N HIS A 28 -10.07 -10.92 14.35
CA HIS A 28 -10.33 -9.48 14.42
C HIS A 28 -9.61 -8.86 15.63
N LEU A 29 -8.82 -7.82 15.38
CA LEU A 29 -8.06 -7.11 16.40
C LEU A 29 -8.97 -6.31 17.33
N THR A 30 -8.72 -6.39 18.64
CA THR A 30 -9.48 -5.59 19.62
C THR A 30 -9.20 -4.10 19.47
N LYS A 31 -10.03 -3.26 20.10
CA LYS A 31 -9.83 -1.81 20.08
C LYS A 31 -8.49 -1.40 20.65
N GLU A 32 -8.07 -2.06 21.73
CA GLU A 32 -6.81 -1.83 22.43
C GLU A 32 -5.62 -2.20 21.53
N GLN A 33 -5.74 -3.27 20.74
CA GLN A 33 -4.74 -3.67 19.76
C GLN A 33 -4.71 -2.75 18.54
N MET A 34 -5.86 -2.26 18.08
CA MET A 34 -5.95 -1.36 16.92
C MET A 34 -5.49 0.08 17.23
N HIS A 35 -5.67 0.55 18.46
CA HIS A 35 -5.32 1.93 18.82
C HIS A 35 -3.87 2.31 18.52
N PRO A 36 -2.84 1.54 18.94
CA PRO A 36 -1.45 1.85 18.61
C PRO A 36 -1.15 1.75 17.11
N LEU A 37 -1.84 0.87 16.36
CA LEU A 37 -1.62 0.70 14.93
C LEU A 37 -2.00 1.94 14.10
N LYS A 38 -2.80 2.86 14.65
CA LYS A 38 -3.08 4.17 14.03
C LYS A 38 -1.85 5.08 13.95
N HIS A 39 -0.86 4.82 14.81
CA HIS A 39 0.37 5.58 14.93
C HIS A 39 1.59 4.79 14.46
N SER A 40 1.40 3.58 13.94
CA SER A 40 2.44 2.81 13.27
C SER A 40 2.45 3.13 11.78
N TYR A 41 3.63 3.05 11.18
CA TYR A 41 3.86 3.20 9.75
C TYR A 41 4.93 2.20 9.29
N ASP A 42 5.15 2.16 7.99
CA ASP A 42 6.22 1.35 7.40
C ASP A 42 7.57 2.04 7.58
N VAL A 43 8.28 1.64 8.64
CA VAL A 43 9.61 2.17 8.98
C VAL A 43 10.63 1.83 7.89
N LEU A 44 10.54 0.64 7.29
CA LEU A 44 11.45 0.22 6.24
C LEU A 44 11.21 1.05 4.97
N GLY A 45 9.95 1.27 4.62
CA GLY A 45 9.55 2.16 3.53
C GLY A 45 10.04 3.59 3.72
N GLU A 46 9.95 4.15 4.92
CA GLU A 46 10.47 5.50 5.21
C GLU A 46 12.00 5.56 5.11
N ASP A 47 12.72 4.59 5.69
CA ASP A 47 14.17 4.50 5.61
C ASP A 47 14.66 4.38 4.15
N ALA A 48 13.99 3.54 3.35
CA ALA A 48 14.28 3.37 1.94
C ALA A 48 14.02 4.65 1.14
N LEU A 49 12.93 5.36 1.43
CA LEU A 49 12.63 6.64 0.79
C LEU A 49 13.73 7.68 1.10
N ASN A 50 14.18 7.75 2.34
CA ASN A 50 15.29 8.62 2.74
C ASN A 50 16.59 8.26 2.01
N ALA A 51 16.86 6.98 1.76
CA ALA A 51 18.01 6.54 0.95
C ALA A 51 17.86 6.97 -0.52
N LEU A 52 16.67 6.80 -1.13
CA LEU A 52 16.40 7.26 -2.49
C LEU A 52 16.49 8.78 -2.64
N ASP A 53 16.09 9.54 -1.61
CA ASP A 53 16.21 11.01 -1.58
C ASP A 53 17.68 11.48 -1.59
N ARG A 54 18.62 10.67 -1.08
CA ARG A 54 20.06 10.97 -1.17
C ARG A 54 20.61 10.78 -2.58
N ILE A 55 20.10 9.78 -3.31
CA ILE A 55 20.51 9.46 -4.68
C ILE A 55 19.91 10.47 -5.66
N SER A 56 18.61 10.74 -5.51
CA SER A 56 17.84 11.64 -6.36
C SER A 56 17.00 12.54 -5.47
N PRO A 57 17.50 13.73 -5.10
CA PRO A 57 16.76 14.64 -4.24
C PRO A 57 15.50 15.15 -4.95
N PRO A 58 14.37 15.33 -4.24
CA PRO A 58 13.17 15.87 -4.84
C PRO A 58 13.34 17.33 -5.24
N ASP A 59 12.74 17.73 -6.37
CA ASP A 59 12.76 19.12 -6.89
C ASP A 59 12.09 20.13 -5.93
N SER A 60 11.30 19.65 -4.97
CA SER A 60 10.69 20.47 -3.91
C SER A 60 10.30 19.62 -2.70
N ASN A 61 10.36 20.24 -1.52
CA ASN A 61 9.80 19.68 -0.27
C ASN A 61 8.26 19.65 -0.24
N GLU A 62 7.60 20.00 -1.35
CA GLU A 62 6.14 19.95 -1.43
C GLU A 62 5.68 18.51 -1.65
N LEU A 63 4.59 18.13 -0.98
CA LEU A 63 3.93 16.85 -1.19
C LEU A 63 3.60 16.66 -2.68
N PRO A 64 3.72 15.44 -3.25
CA PRO A 64 3.48 15.18 -4.66
C PRO A 64 2.12 15.67 -5.18
N ARG A 65 1.11 15.73 -4.30
CA ARG A 65 -0.23 16.26 -4.60
C ARG A 65 -0.22 17.73 -5.03
N ASN A 66 0.73 18.52 -4.54
CA ASN A 66 0.85 19.95 -4.83
C ASN A 66 1.82 20.23 -5.99
N GLN A 67 2.73 19.29 -6.31
CA GLN A 67 3.72 19.45 -7.38
C GLN A 67 3.11 19.59 -8.78
N ARG A 68 1.95 18.97 -9.05
CA ARG A 68 1.24 19.10 -10.35
C ARG A 68 0.78 20.52 -10.70
N ARG A 69 0.91 21.49 -9.78
CA ARG A 69 0.52 22.88 -10.00
C ARG A 69 1.67 23.80 -10.41
N ARG A 70 2.91 23.30 -10.49
CA ARG A 70 4.02 24.15 -10.95
C ARG A 70 4.03 24.21 -12.48
N PRO A 71 3.90 25.40 -13.09
CA PRO A 71 4.22 25.55 -14.50
C PRO A 71 5.71 25.25 -14.64
N THR A 72 6.06 24.17 -15.33
CA THR A 72 7.40 23.98 -15.88
C THR A 72 7.76 25.26 -16.61
N LYS A 73 8.88 25.91 -16.29
CA LYS A 73 9.41 26.99 -17.12
C LYS A 73 9.56 26.42 -18.52
N GLU A 74 8.65 26.80 -19.41
CA GLU A 74 8.62 26.36 -20.80
C GLU A 74 9.90 26.87 -21.48
N VAL A 75 10.89 26.00 -21.60
CA VAL A 75 11.92 26.14 -22.63
C VAL A 75 11.27 25.60 -23.91
N PRO A 76 11.10 26.39 -24.99
CA PRO A 76 10.21 26.04 -26.11
C PRO A 76 10.59 24.80 -26.95
N ASP A 77 11.63 24.05 -26.59
CA ASP A 77 12.18 22.99 -27.44
C ASP A 77 12.83 21.83 -26.65
N ALA A 78 12.57 21.73 -25.34
CA ALA A 78 13.08 20.65 -24.50
C ALA A 78 11.91 19.83 -23.96
N SER A 79 11.90 18.52 -24.26
CA SER A 79 11.05 17.56 -23.56
C SER A 79 11.23 17.73 -22.04
N PRO A 80 10.14 17.76 -21.25
CA PRO A 80 10.24 17.95 -19.81
C PRO A 80 11.18 16.88 -19.22
N PRO A 81 12.02 17.24 -18.23
CA PRO A 81 12.88 16.26 -17.59
C PRO A 81 12.01 15.10 -17.08
N PRO A 82 12.43 13.84 -17.28
CA PRO A 82 11.67 12.70 -16.79
C PRO A 82 11.46 12.88 -15.28
N GLY A 83 10.20 12.91 -14.86
CA GLY A 83 9.87 13.02 -13.45
C GLY A 83 10.53 11.90 -12.66
N ARG A 84 10.87 12.19 -11.40
CA ARG A 84 11.54 11.25 -10.49
C ARG A 84 10.74 9.95 -10.36
N ASP A 85 11.20 8.89 -11.03
CA ASP A 85 10.61 7.55 -10.97
C ASP A 85 11.26 6.73 -9.85
N LEU A 86 10.58 6.68 -8.70
CA LEU A 86 11.05 5.96 -7.52
C LEU A 86 11.19 4.46 -7.74
N TYR A 87 10.38 3.85 -8.62
CA TYR A 87 10.49 2.42 -8.90
C TYR A 87 11.76 2.11 -9.66
N THR A 88 12.03 2.86 -10.72
CA THR A 88 13.26 2.70 -11.51
C THR A 88 14.49 2.93 -10.63
N LEU A 89 14.47 3.97 -9.78
CA LEU A 89 15.54 4.22 -8.82
C LEU A 89 15.73 3.06 -7.83
N LEU A 90 14.64 2.55 -7.24
CA LEU A 90 14.73 1.43 -6.31
C LEU A 90 15.29 0.17 -6.99
N ARG A 91 14.80 -0.18 -8.17
CA ARG A 91 15.25 -1.37 -8.92
C ARG A 91 16.74 -1.28 -9.26
N ASP A 92 17.19 -0.13 -9.72
CA ASP A 92 18.56 0.04 -10.23
C ASP A 92 19.58 0.20 -9.09
N HIS A 93 19.17 0.75 -7.94
CA HIS A 93 20.03 1.00 -6.77
C HIS A 93 19.75 0.06 -5.58
N ALA A 94 18.95 -1.01 -5.76
CA ALA A 94 18.56 -1.92 -4.67
C ALA A 94 19.77 -2.49 -3.91
N SER A 95 20.83 -2.86 -4.64
CA SER A 95 22.04 -3.47 -4.04
C SER A 95 23.04 -2.46 -3.45
N GLU A 96 22.79 -1.16 -3.57
CA GLU A 96 23.73 -0.12 -3.13
C GLU A 96 23.54 0.29 -1.67
N ASP A 97 22.32 0.15 -1.14
CA ASP A 97 21.97 0.48 0.25
C ASP A 97 21.27 -0.71 0.90
N PRO A 98 21.70 -1.16 2.11
CA PRO A 98 21.08 -2.28 2.82
C PRO A 98 19.56 -2.13 3.04
N LYS A 99 19.06 -0.90 3.19
CA LYS A 99 17.63 -0.60 3.37
C LYS A 99 16.85 -0.75 2.08
N LEU A 100 17.44 -0.34 0.95
CA LEU A 100 16.85 -0.54 -0.37
C LEU A 100 16.80 -2.03 -0.70
N GLU A 101 17.88 -2.76 -0.39
CA GLU A 101 17.96 -4.20 -0.59
C GLU A 101 16.91 -4.93 0.26
N ALA A 102 16.79 -4.58 1.53
CA ALA A 102 15.79 -5.16 2.44
C ALA A 102 14.37 -4.93 1.92
N LEU A 103 14.03 -3.69 1.55
CA LEU A 103 12.71 -3.38 0.99
C LEU A 103 12.45 -4.16 -0.30
N TRP A 104 13.44 -4.21 -1.19
CA TRP A 104 13.35 -4.94 -2.45
C TRP A 104 13.07 -6.42 -2.22
N ASN A 105 13.77 -7.03 -1.27
CA ASN A 105 13.59 -8.44 -0.92
C ASN A 105 12.21 -8.69 -0.30
N GLU A 106 11.74 -7.85 0.63
CA GLU A 106 10.43 -8.02 1.26
C GLU A 106 9.29 -7.88 0.24
N VAL A 107 9.35 -6.91 -0.66
CA VAL A 107 8.31 -6.66 -1.67
C VAL A 107 8.25 -7.77 -2.72
N ASN A 108 9.40 -8.34 -3.10
CA ASN A 108 9.46 -9.42 -4.08
C ASN A 108 9.31 -10.82 -3.45
N ASN A 109 9.17 -10.92 -2.13
CA ASN A 109 8.97 -12.19 -1.46
C ASN A 109 7.49 -12.61 -1.52
N VAL A 110 7.23 -13.80 -2.06
CA VAL A 110 5.89 -14.37 -2.11
C VAL A 110 5.61 -15.13 -0.80
N PRO A 111 4.61 -14.71 0.01
CA PRO A 111 4.30 -15.41 1.24
C PRO A 111 3.88 -16.87 1.02
N VAL A 112 4.25 -17.75 1.96
CA VAL A 112 4.00 -19.20 1.86
C VAL A 112 2.53 -19.60 1.79
N TRP A 113 1.63 -18.72 2.23
CA TRP A 113 0.18 -18.94 2.20
C TRP A 113 -0.44 -18.59 0.84
N VAL A 114 0.34 -18.06 -0.10
CA VAL A 114 -0.14 -17.71 -1.44
C VAL A 114 -0.41 -18.96 -2.26
N ASP A 115 -1.65 -19.09 -2.71
CA ASP A 115 -2.10 -20.14 -3.64
C ASP A 115 -2.40 -19.51 -5.02
N TRP A 116 -1.53 -19.80 -5.99
CA TRP A 116 -1.66 -19.29 -7.36
C TRP A 116 -2.90 -19.80 -8.08
N GLN A 117 -3.38 -21.01 -7.78
CA GLN A 117 -4.61 -21.53 -8.37
C GLN A 117 -5.81 -20.74 -7.86
N GLN A 118 -5.83 -20.41 -6.57
CA GLN A 118 -6.87 -19.57 -6.00
C GLN A 118 -6.86 -18.14 -6.57
N ILE A 119 -5.69 -17.54 -6.73
CA ILE A 119 -5.56 -16.21 -7.34
C ILE A 119 -6.10 -16.23 -8.77
N ALA A 120 -5.72 -17.23 -9.58
CA ALA A 120 -6.21 -17.38 -10.95
C ALA A 120 -7.74 -17.49 -11.00
N ARG A 121 -8.34 -18.33 -10.14
CA ARG A 121 -9.80 -18.44 -10.03
C ARG A 121 -10.47 -17.12 -9.64
N GLY A 122 -9.87 -16.36 -8.73
CA GLY A 122 -10.36 -15.04 -8.35
C GLY A 122 -10.35 -14.04 -9.51
N GLN A 123 -9.29 -14.05 -10.31
CA GLN A 123 -9.20 -13.22 -11.53
C GLN A 123 -10.27 -13.62 -12.56
N ASP A 124 -10.45 -14.92 -12.81
CA ASP A 124 -11.49 -15.43 -13.72
C ASP A 124 -12.91 -15.02 -13.32
N VAL A 125 -13.18 -14.82 -12.02
CA VAL A 125 -14.47 -14.32 -11.51
C VAL A 125 -14.57 -12.81 -11.66
N PHE A 126 -13.52 -12.05 -11.34
CA PHE A 126 -13.53 -10.59 -11.41
C PHE A 126 -13.67 -10.06 -12.84
N TYR A 127 -13.12 -10.77 -13.83
CA TYR A 127 -13.18 -10.38 -15.25
C TYR A 127 -14.50 -10.74 -15.96
N ARG A 128 -15.41 -11.51 -15.33
CA ARG A 128 -16.73 -11.85 -15.89
C ARG A 128 -17.75 -10.75 -15.65
#